data_AF-A0A0F9B731-F1
#
_entry.id   AF-A0A0F9B731-F1
#
_cell.length_a   1.000
_cell.length_b   1.000
_cell.length_c   1.000
_cell.angle_alpha   90.00
_cell.angle_beta   90.00
_cell.angle_gamma   90.00
#
_symmetry.space_group_name_H-M   'P 1'
#
loop_
_entity.id
_entity.type
_entity.pdbx_description
1 polymer ?
#
loop_
_entity_poly.entity_id
_entity_poly.type
_entity_poly.pdbx_seq_one_letter_code
_entity_poly.pdbx_strand_id
1 'polypeptide(L)' 'MLVALSDPVVVKRCGCGHSYTLEDFRRLPFVGAQRLSNDGKRPEQLELRQCGCGTSLAIGIDRNGNWQPDEDDDDLCE' A
#
# COMPACT_ATOMS: atom_id res chain seq x y z
N MET A 1 28.82 -16.46 3.43
CA MET A 1 28.14 -15.19 3.74
C MET A 1 26.72 -15.34 3.21
N LEU A 2 25.78 -15.77 4.06
CA LEU A 2 24.40 -16.03 3.64
C LEU A 2 23.66 -14.69 3.61
N VAL A 3 23.22 -14.31 2.42
CA VAL A 3 22.36 -13.14 2.20
C VAL A 3 21.04 -13.43 2.91
N ALA A 4 20.73 -12.67 3.97
CA ALA A 4 19.37 -12.62 4.48
C ALA A 4 18.51 -12.03 3.36
N LEU A 5 17.78 -12.89 2.65
CA LEU A 5 16.70 -12.44 1.77
C LEU A 5 15.66 -11.86 2.71
N SER A 6 15.68 -10.53 2.89
CA SER A 6 14.64 -9.83 3.61
C SER A 6 13.31 -10.27 3.03
N ASP A 7 12.48 -10.93 3.84
CA ASP A 7 11.16 -11.38 3.40
C ASP A 7 10.43 -10.18 2.78
N PRO A 8 9.82 -10.35 1.60
CA PRO A 8 9.20 -9.25 0.91
C PRO A 8 8.04 -8.70 1.76
N VAL A 9 8.14 -7.43 2.14
CA VAL A 9 7.16 -6.77 3.01
C VAL A 9 5.81 -6.71 2.30
N VAL A 10 4.79 -7.32 2.90
CA VAL A 10 3.41 -7.22 2.45
C VAL A 10 2.90 -5.83 2.83
N VAL A 11 2.49 -5.05 1.82
CA VAL A 11 1.99 -3.67 2.03
C VAL A 11 0.47 -3.59 1.97
N LYS A 12 -0.20 -4.57 1.37
CA LYS A 12 -1.66 -4.62 1.34
C LYS A 12 -2.21 -6.03 1.23
N ARG A 13 -3.36 -6.26 1.86
CA ARG A 13 -4.15 -7.47 1.70
C ARG A 13 -5.50 -7.12 1.09
N CYS A 14 -5.87 -7.86 0.05
CA CYS A 14 -7.16 -7.74 -0.60
C CYS A 14 -8.21 -8.60 0.12
N GLY A 15 -9.47 -8.19 0.11
CA GLY A 15 -10.56 -8.90 0.79
C GLY A 15 -10.78 -10.34 0.30
N CYS A 16 -10.24 -10.71 -0.87
CA CYS A 16 -10.24 -12.10 -1.37
C CYS A 16 -9.12 -12.98 -0.78
N GLY A 17 -8.33 -12.47 0.17
CA GLY A 17 -7.25 -13.20 0.84
C GLY A 17 -5.88 -13.08 0.17
N HIS A 18 -5.77 -12.36 -0.96
CA HIS A 18 -4.48 -12.15 -1.63
C HIS A 18 -3.66 -11.06 -0.91
N SER A 19 -2.41 -11.38 -0.61
CA SER A 19 -1.43 -10.44 -0.08
C SER A 19 -0.55 -9.91 -1.20
N TYR A 20 -0.26 -8.62 -1.18
CA TYR A 20 0.54 -7.94 -2.18
C TYR A 20 1.76 -7.31 -1.53
N THR A 21 2.92 -7.60 -2.11
CA THR A 21 4.14 -6.82 -1.87
C THR A 21 4.02 -5.48 -2.59
N LEU A 22 4.91 -4.52 -2.28
CA LEU A 22 4.93 -3.24 -3.01
C LEU A 22 5.12 -3.43 -4.52
N GLU A 23 5.96 -4.39 -4.91
CA GLU A 23 6.20 -4.71 -6.31
C GLU A 23 4.96 -5.32 -6.97
N ASP A 24 4.32 -6.29 -6.32
CA ASP A 24 3.11 -6.93 -6.84
C ASP A 24 1.97 -5.92 -6.96
N PHE A 25 1.81 -5.05 -5.97
CA PHE A 25 0.84 -3.97 -6.01
C PHE A 25 1.06 -3.08 -7.22
N ARG A 26 2.31 -2.64 -7.48
CA ARG A 26 2.65 -1.78 -8.63
C ARG A 26 2.42 -2.44 -9.99
N ARG A 27 2.30 -3.77 -10.05
CA ARG A 27 1.93 -4.52 -11.25
C ARG A 27 0.41 -4.60 -11.48
N LEU A 28 -0.40 -4.31 -10.46
CA LEU A 28 -1.85 -4.30 -10.60
C LEU A 28 -2.32 -3.17 -11.53
N PRO A 29 -3.45 -3.31 -12.22
CA PRO A 29 -4.03 -2.24 -13.04
C PRO A 29 -4.21 -0.96 -12.22
N PHE A 30 -3.60 0.13 -12.70
CA PHE A 30 -3.79 1.45 -12.12
C PHE A 30 -5.21 1.95 -12.43
N VAL A 31 -5.95 2.33 -11.39
CA VAL A 31 -7.32 2.85 -11.54
C VAL A 31 -7.43 4.33 -11.21
N GLY A 32 -6.48 4.87 -10.43
CA GLY A 32 -6.46 6.29 -10.14
C GLY A 32 -5.55 6.65 -8.98
N ALA A 33 -5.51 7.94 -8.70
CA ALA A 33 -4.86 8.48 -7.53
C ALA A 33 -5.74 9.55 -6.90
N GLN A 34 -5.80 9.55 -5.57
CA GLN A 34 -6.55 10.52 -4.80
C GLN A 34 -5.62 11.33 -3.92
N ARG A 35 -5.55 12.64 -4.14
CA ARG A 35 -4.81 13.54 -3.24
C ARG A 35 -5.57 13.69 -1.94
N LEU A 36 -4.85 13.60 -0.82
CA LEU A 36 -5.38 13.85 0.52
C LEU A 36 -4.95 15.24 0.99
N SER A 37 -5.74 15.83 1.89
CA SER A 37 -5.33 17.06 2.56
C SER A 37 -4.15 16.75 3.49
N ASN A 38 -2.99 17.31 3.18
CA ASN A 38 -1.78 17.11 3.97
C ASN A 38 -1.92 17.87 5.31
N ASP A 39 -2.26 17.13 6.36
CA ASP A 39 -2.29 17.57 7.76
C ASP A 39 -1.01 17.17 8.53
N GLY A 40 0.00 16.66 7.82
CA GLY A 40 1.26 16.17 8.37
C GLY A 40 1.18 14.82 9.07
N LYS A 41 0.00 14.19 9.14
CA LYS A 41 -0.21 12.89 9.79
C LYS A 41 -0.61 11.78 8.82
N ARG A 42 -0.98 12.14 7.59
CA ARG A 42 -1.50 11.22 6.59
C ARG A 42 -0.65 11.25 5.32
N PRO A 43 -0.64 10.15 4.54
CA PRO A 43 -0.03 10.18 3.21
C PRO A 43 -0.66 11.29 2.37
N GLU A 44 0.16 11.94 1.54
CA GLU A 44 -0.28 13.08 0.75
C GLU A 44 -1.18 12.68 -0.43
N GLN A 45 -1.05 11.43 -0.85
CA GLN A 45 -1.82 10.86 -1.94
C GLN A 45 -2.03 9.36 -1.70
N LEU A 46 -3.17 8.84 -2.13
CA LEU A 46 -3.45 7.42 -2.23
C LEU A 46 -3.28 6.99 -3.68
N GLU A 47 -2.49 5.94 -3.91
CA GLU A 47 -2.45 5.25 -5.19
C GLU A 47 -3.48 4.11 -5.16
N LEU A 48 -4.44 4.14 -6.10
CA LEU A 48 -5.51 3.18 -6.21
C LEU A 48 -5.24 2.21 -7.36
N ARG A 49 -5.36 0.92 -7.08
CA ARG A 49 -5.19 -0.16 -8.07
C ARG A 49 -6.26 -1.22 -7.92
N GLN A 50 -6.49 -1.98 -8.99
CA GLN A 50 -7.50 -3.04 -8.98
C GLN A 50 -6.92 -4.40 -8.59
N CYS A 51 -7.48 -5.00 -7.55
CA CYS A 51 -7.22 -6.39 -7.18
C CYS A 51 -7.82 -7.34 -8.22
N GLY A 52 -7.24 -8.53 -8.38
CA GLY A 52 -7.72 -9.54 -9.34
C GLY A 52 -9.16 -10.03 -9.09
N CYS A 53 -9.68 -9.88 -7.87
CA CYS A 53 -11.08 -10.20 -7.55
C CYS A 53 -12.07 -9.08 -7.90
N GLY A 54 -11.60 -7.94 -8.43
CA GLY A 54 -12.43 -6.82 -8.85
C GLY A 54 -12.55 -5.69 -7.82
N THR A 55 -12.06 -5.86 -6.59
CA THR A 55 -12.05 -4.78 -5.58
C THR A 55 -10.91 -3.80 -5.81
N SER A 56 -11.09 -2.54 -5.42
CA SER A 56 -10.01 -1.55 -5.41
C SER A 56 -9.15 -1.69 -4.15
N LEU A 57 -7.84 -1.50 -4.30
CA LEU A 57 -6.84 -1.43 -3.23
C LEU A 57 -6.20 -0.05 -3.26
N ALA A 58 -5.82 0.46 -2.09
CA ALA A 58 -5.12 1.72 -1.94
C ALA A 58 -3.88 1.56 -1.07
N ILE A 59 -2.82 2.29 -1.41
CA ILE A 59 -1.65 2.51 -0.54
C ILE A 59 -1.36 4.00 -0.42
N GLY A 60 -0.83 4.42 0.73
CA GLY A 60 -0.29 5.76 0.93
C GLY A 60 1.01 5.99 0.16
N ILE A 61 1.13 7.14 -0.50
CA ILE A 61 2.36 7.62 -1.12
C ILE A 61 2.63 9.10 -0.78
N ASP A 62 3.91 9.47 -0.76
CA ASP A 62 4.35 10.86 -0.60
C ASP A 62 4.28 11.65 -1.93
N ARG A 63 4.68 12.93 -1.91
CA ARG A 63 4.76 13.79 -3.11
C ARG A 63 5.70 13.28 -4.20
N ASN A 64 6.64 12.42 -3.84
CA ASN A 64 7.64 11.86 -4.73
C ASN A 64 7.23 10.48 -5.28
N GLY A 65 6.06 9.95 -4.86
CA GLY A 65 5.59 8.62 -5.23
C GLY A 65 6.23 7.48 -4.44
N ASN A 66 6.90 7.79 -3.32
CA ASN A 66 7.40 6.77 -2.41
C ASN A 66 6.25 6.27 -1.53
N TRP A 67 6.21 4.95 -1.33
CA TRP A 67 5.26 4.33 -0.41
C TRP A 67 5.50 4.80 1.01
N GLN A 68 4.41 5.10 1.71
CA GLN A 68 4.38 5.37 3.14
C GLN A 68 3.57 4.27 3.81
N PRO A 69 4.08 3.62 4.87
CA PRO A 69 3.27 2.74 5.70
C PRO A 69 2.09 3.54 6.26
N ASP A 70 0.91 2.95 6.24
CA ASP A 70 -0.22 3.50 6.99
C ASP A 70 0.11 3.28 8.48
N GLU A 71 0.50 4.34 9.20
CA GLU A 71 0.83 4.29 10.64
C GLU A 71 -0.41 3.98 11.53
N ASP A 72 -1.61 3.92 10.93
CA ASP A 72 -2.88 3.70 11.65
C ASP A 72 -3.27 2.21 11.82
N ASP A 73 -2.50 1.24 11.32
CA ASP A 73 -2.82 -0.21 11.45
C ASP A 73 -2.16 -0.85 12.70
N ASP A 74 -1.36 -0.10 13.46
CA ASP A 74 -0.54 -0.63 14.56
C ASP A 74 -1.22 -0.53 15.94
N ASP A 75 -2.27 0.30 16.10
CA ASP A 75 -2.85 0.70 17.41
C ASP A 75 -4.35 0.34 17.59
N LEU A 76 -4.82 -0.79 17.02
CA LEU A 76 -6.18 -1.33 17.30
C LEU A 76 -6.17 -2.65 18.09
N CYS A 77 -5.17 -2.82 18.96
CA CYS A 77 -5.12 -3.88 19.96
C CYS A 77 -4.68 -3.32 21.33
N GLU A 78 -5.58 -2.60 22.01
CA GLU A 78 -5.62 -2.54 23.48
C GLU A 78 -6.96 -3.06 24.01
#